data_AF-A0A7V6X271-F1
#
_entry.id   AF-A0A7V6X271-F1
#
_cell.length_a   1.000
_cell.length_b   1.000
_cell.length_c   1.000
_cell.angle_alpha   90.00
_cell.angle_beta   90.00
_cell.angle_gamma   90.00
#
_symmetry.space_group_name_H-M   'P 1'
#
loop_
_entity.id
_entity.type
_entity.pdbx_description
1 polymer ?
#
loop_
_entity_poly.entity_id
_entity_poly.type
_entity_poly.pdbx_seq_one_letter_code
_entity_poly.pdbx_strand_id
1 'polypeptide(L)' 'MILGYGEDPLTFWALKSKLSNILEKLEDESEPSDCLIFYRPSFGRSGGAQRAEFGEFDAIMGTSKATYLKPPT' A
#
# COMPACT_ATOMS: atom_id res chain seq x y z
N MET A 1 -9.00 -3.45 6.44
CA MET A 1 -8.09 -4.12 7.42
C MET A 1 -6.63 -3.80 7.07
N ILE A 2 -5.76 -3.48 8.04
CA ILE A 2 -4.32 -3.24 7.79
C ILE A 2 -3.50 -4.47 8.22
N LEU A 3 -2.66 -4.99 7.33
CA LEU A 3 -1.78 -6.14 7.52
C LEU A 3 -0.32 -5.71 7.30
N GLY A 4 0.48 -5.63 8.36
CA GLY A 4 1.93 -5.42 8.27
C GLY A 4 2.47 -4.30 9.17
N TYR A 5 3.80 -4.27 9.30
CA TYR A 5 4.57 -3.35 10.15
C TYR A 5 5.57 -2.58 9.31
N GLY A 6 5.47 -1.26 9.32
CA GLY A 6 6.35 -0.34 8.62
C GLY A 6 6.80 0.84 9.48
N GLU A 7 7.95 1.41 9.12
CA GLU A 7 8.66 2.43 9.89
C GLU A 7 8.20 3.86 9.56
N ASP A 8 7.35 4.04 8.53
CA ASP A 8 6.88 5.36 8.11
C ASP A 8 5.51 5.73 8.75
N PRO A 9 5.51 6.36 9.95
CA PRO A 9 4.29 6.64 10.69
C PRO A 9 3.33 7.55 9.93
N LEU A 10 3.82 8.36 8.97
CA LEU A 10 2.99 9.28 8.21
C LEU A 10 2.12 8.54 7.20
N THR A 11 2.67 7.59 6.43
CA THR A 11 1.86 6.75 5.53
C THR A 11 0.87 5.92 6.30
N PHE A 12 1.27 5.35 7.44
CA PHE A 12 0.35 4.59 8.29
C PHE A 12 -0.80 5.48 8.80
N TRP A 13 -0.48 6.67 9.31
CA TRP A 13 -1.49 7.63 9.76
C TRP A 13 -2.44 8.05 8.63
N ALA A 14 -1.91 8.34 7.43
CA ALA A 14 -2.72 8.71 6.29
C ALA A 14 -3.68 7.58 5.89
N LEU A 15 -3.18 6.34 5.79
CA LEU A 15 -4.00 5.16 5.47
C LEU A 15 -5.05 4.84 6.53
N LYS A 16 -4.79 5.15 7.81
CA LYS A 16 -5.76 4.92 8.89
C LYS A 16 -6.79 6.05 9.00
N SER A 17 -6.37 7.29 8.85
CA SER A 17 -7.17 8.47 9.20
C SER A 17 -7.74 9.21 7.99
N LYS A 18 -7.26 8.92 6.78
CA LYS A 18 -7.61 9.64 5.55
C LYS A 18 -7.95 8.72 4.38
N LEU A 19 -8.26 7.44 4.64
CA LEU A 19 -8.55 6.45 3.61
C LEU A 19 -9.67 6.89 2.65
N SER A 20 -10.79 7.38 3.18
CA SER A 20 -11.91 7.88 2.37
C SER A 20 -11.47 8.99 1.41
N ASN A 21 -10.67 9.94 1.89
CA ASN A 21 -10.16 11.05 1.07
C ASN A 21 -9.15 10.56 0.02
N ILE A 22 -8.40 9.49 0.31
CA ILE A 22 -7.48 8.86 -0.65
C ILE A 22 -8.30 8.19 -1.76
N LEU A 23 -9.33 7.44 -1.41
CA LEU A 23 -10.22 6.77 -2.37
C LEU A 23 -10.95 7.76 -3.26
N GLU A 24 -11.48 8.85 -2.69
CA GLU A 24 -12.11 9.94 -3.44
C GLU A 24 -11.16 10.53 -4.50
N LYS A 25 -9.90 10.79 -4.13
CA LYS A 25 -8.89 11.30 -5.06
C LYS A 25 -8.46 10.31 -6.13
N LEU A 26 -8.62 9.01 -5.86
CA LEU A 26 -8.34 7.93 -6.81
C LEU A 26 -9.58 7.59 -7.65
N GLU A 27 -10.69 8.33 -7.46
CA GLU A 27 -11.99 8.07 -8.09
C GLU A 27 -12.46 6.62 -7.83
N ASP A 28 -12.07 6.05 -6.69
CA ASP A 28 -12.47 4.72 -6.24
C ASP A 28 -13.63 4.85 -5.25
N GLU A 29 -14.74 4.21 -5.59
CA GLU A 29 -15.97 4.22 -4.79
C GLU A 29 -16.05 3.02 -3.84
N SER A 30 -14.96 2.27 -3.68
CA SER A 30 -14.90 1.17 -2.71
C SER A 30 -15.09 1.71 -1.30
N GLU A 31 -15.86 0.99 -0.48
CA GLU A 31 -16.00 1.35 0.92
C GLU A 31 -14.66 1.16 1.66
N PRO A 32 -14.26 2.10 2.53
CA PRO A 32 -13.03 1.99 3.32
C PRO A 32 -12.93 0.70 4.14
N SER A 33 -14.08 0.16 4.59
CA SER A 33 -14.14 -1.11 5.33
C SER A 33 -13.72 -2.32 4.49
N ASP A 34 -13.93 -2.24 3.18
CA ASP A 34 -13.70 -3.32 2.22
C ASP A 34 -12.28 -3.28 1.67
N CYS A 35 -11.54 -2.20 1.98
CA CYS A 35 -10.16 -2.04 1.59
C CYS A 35 -9.22 -2.94 2.42
N LEU A 36 -8.36 -3.65 1.70
CA LEU A 36 -7.28 -4.44 2.27
C LEU A 36 -5.97 -3.68 2.09
N ILE A 37 -5.35 -3.30 3.19
CA ILE A 37 -4.12 -2.51 3.18
C ILE A 37 -3.00 -3.40 3.69
N PHE A 38 -2.00 -3.64 2.86
CA PHE A 38 -0.75 -4.23 3.29
C PHE A 38 0.26 -3.12 3.52
N TYR A 39 0.66 -2.94 4.77
CA TYR A 39 1.58 -1.89 5.17
C TYR A 39 2.98 -2.49 5.40
N ARG A 40 3.87 -2.18 4.45
CA ARG A 40 5.27 -2.62 4.29
C ARG A 40 5.53 -4.14 4.19
N PRO A 41 5.28 -4.76 3.03
CA PRO A 41 5.95 -6.00 2.63
C PRO A 41 7.20 -5.68 1.78
N SER A 42 8.40 -5.69 2.38
CA SER A 42 9.64 -5.59 1.58
C SER A 42 9.94 -6.94 0.92
N PHE A 43 9.66 -7.09 -0.37
CA PHE A 43 10.12 -8.23 -1.14
C PHE A 43 11.40 -7.86 -1.90
N GLY A 44 12.50 -8.57 -1.62
CA GLY A 44 13.68 -8.57 -2.48
C GLY A 44 14.50 -7.28 -2.47
N ARG A 45 15.20 -6.98 -1.36
CA ARG A 45 16.35 -6.09 -1.43
C ARG A 45 17.44 -6.74 -2.28
N SER A 46 17.75 -6.12 -3.42
CA SER A 46 18.85 -6.49 -4.32
C SER A 46 18.65 -7.84 -5.03
N GLY A 47 17.78 -7.87 -6.04
CA GLY A 47 17.74 -8.98 -6.99
C GLY A 47 19.01 -9.00 -7.83
N GLY A 48 19.98 -9.85 -7.50
CA GLY A 48 21.14 -10.09 -8.38
C GLY A 48 20.71 -10.62 -9.76
N ALA A 49 21.66 -10.75 -10.69
CA ALA A 49 21.48 -10.99 -12.13
C ALA A 49 20.55 -12.15 -12.60
N GLN A 50 20.00 -12.96 -11.68
CA GLN A 50 19.07 -14.06 -11.99
C GLN A 50 17.86 -14.14 -11.02
N ARG A 51 17.45 -13.04 -10.39
CA ARG A 51 16.26 -13.02 -9.51
C ARG A 51 15.30 -11.91 -9.90
N ALA A 52 14.01 -12.17 -9.73
CA ALA A 52 12.98 -11.14 -9.90
C ALA A 52 13.17 -10.06 -8.83
N GLU A 53 13.42 -8.83 -9.27
CA GLU A 53 13.30 -7.63 -8.45
C GLU A 53 11.80 -7.31 -8.34
N PHE A 54 11.19 -7.63 -7.21
CA PHE A 54 9.90 -7.05 -6.89
C PHE A 54 10.18 -5.68 -6.29
N GLY A 55 9.59 -4.63 -6.86
CA GLY A 55 9.81 -3.25 -6.42
C GLY A 55 9.52 -3.08 -4.93
N GLU A 56 10.34 -2.31 -4.23
CA GLU A 56 10.05 -1.93 -2.85
C GLU A 56 8.77 -1.07 -2.84
N PHE A 57 7.83 -1.34 -1.93
CA PHE A 57 6.63 -0.52 -1.73
C PHE A 57 6.38 -0.32 -0.23
N ASP A 58 6.06 0.90 0.15
CA ASP A 58 5.69 1.23 1.53
C ASP A 58 4.30 0.72 1.90
N ALA A 59 3.41 0.68 0.90
CA ALA A 59 2.06 0.19 1.08
C ALA A 59 1.47 -0.34 -0.23
N ILE A 60 0.61 -1.35 -0.09
CA ILE A 60 -0.26 -1.86 -1.14
C ILE A 60 -1.69 -1.75 -0.63
N MET A 61 -2.57 -1.10 -1.40
CA MET A 61 -3.99 -1.01 -1.08
C MET A 61 -4.78 -1.75 -2.16
N GLY A 62 -5.40 -2.85 -1.76
CA GLY A 62 -6.40 -3.56 -2.55
C GLY A 62 -7.78 -3.01 -2.26
N THR A 63 -8.52 -2.70 -3.33
CA THR A 63 -9.93 -2.33 -3.30
C THR A 63 -10.72 -3.32 -4.16
N SER A 64 -12.04 -3.13 -4.25
CA SER A 64 -12.87 -3.93 -5.17
C SER A 64 -12.59 -3.63 -6.64
N LYS A 65 -12.05 -2.44 -6.95
CA LYS A 65 -11.82 -1.95 -8.32
C LYS A 65 -10.38 -2.12 -8.77
N ALA A 66 -9.40 -1.95 -7.88
CA ALA A 66 -8.01 -1.85 -8.26
C ALA A 66 -7.03 -2.24 -7.14
N THR A 67 -5.75 -2.31 -7.49
CA THR A 67 -4.63 -2.39 -6.55
C THR A 67 -3.75 -1.16 -6.74
N TYR A 68 -3.57 -0.39 -5.68
CA TYR A 68 -2.73 0.81 -5.65
C TYR A 68 -1.42 0.52 -4.93
N LEU A 69 -0.32 1.03 -5.48
CA LEU A 69 1.03 0.83 -4.97
C LEU A 69 1.62 2.19 -4.58
N LYS A 70 2.08 2.31 -3.33
CA LYS A 70 2.88 3.46 -2.89
C LYS A 70 4.37 3.09 -3.01
N PRO A 71 5.13 3.67 -3.96
CA PRO A 71 6.57 3.46 -4.05
C PRO A 71 7.30 4.04 -2.82
N PRO A 72 8.55 3.62 -2.58
CA PRO A 72 9.37 4.16 -1.49
C PRO A 72 9.75 5.60 -1.83
N THR A 73 9.87 6.44 -0.80
CA THR A 73 10.45 7.80 -0.89
C THR A 73 11.96 7.80 -0.76
#